data_AF-A0A934U3G2-F1
#
_entry.id   AF-A0A934U3G2-F1
#
_cell.length_a   1.000
_cell.length_b   1.000
_cell.length_c   1.000
_cell.angle_alpha   90.00
_cell.angle_beta   90.00
_cell.angle_gamma   90.00
#
_symmetry.space_group_name_H-M   'P 1'
#
loop_
_entity.id
_entity.type
_entity.pdbx_description
1 polymer ?
#
loop_
_entity_poly.entity_id
_entity_poly.type
_entity_poly.pdbx_seq_one_letter_code
_entity_poly.pdbx_strand_id
1 'polypeptide(L)'
;MFSPTLDMFDRVRLVAAESELRRRGGLLQTKAVDAARRILDLGVAPMTAERGGSCAFQVQPHRTAGAELYARADRSTPDLENVRFTLDQEVGGRSPLDLGLFAVVWFNLESLTGGVARMVVPAATVASDTTCAASVTIGRGGVVAAMVELTGGRANSEQIAPGFAYLH
;
A
#
# COMPACT_ATOMS: atom_id res chain seq x y z
N MET A 1 4.76 -10.65 -30.52
CA MET A 1 5.07 -9.47 -29.70
C MET A 1 3.79 -9.14 -28.94
N PHE A 2 3.71 -9.48 -27.65
CA PHE A 2 2.54 -9.15 -26.84
C PHE A 2 2.75 -7.73 -26.30
N SER A 3 1.93 -6.79 -26.75
CA SER A 3 1.88 -5.47 -26.09
C SER A 3 1.29 -5.66 -24.69
N PRO A 4 1.98 -5.25 -23.62
CA PRO A 4 1.38 -5.27 -22.28
C PRO A 4 0.11 -4.42 -22.32
N THR A 5 -1.01 -5.01 -21.88
CA THR A 5 -2.26 -4.26 -21.76
C THR A 5 -2.13 -3.42 -20.49
N LEU A 6 -2.01 -2.11 -20.64
CA LEU A 6 -2.00 -1.20 -19.49
C LEU A 6 -3.41 -1.14 -18.90
N ASP A 7 -3.52 -1.35 -17.59
CA ASP A 7 -4.72 -1.05 -16.81
C ASP A 7 -4.52 0.26 -16.07
N MET A 8 -5.60 0.98 -15.82
CA MET A 8 -5.57 2.23 -15.09
C MET A 8 -6.40 2.09 -13.81
N PHE A 9 -5.76 2.33 -12.68
CA PHE A 9 -6.46 2.65 -11.46
C PHE A 9 -7.05 4.05 -11.59
N ASP A 10 -8.36 4.15 -11.42
CA ASP A 10 -9.05 5.39 -11.17
C ASP A 10 -9.76 5.35 -9.81
N ARG A 11 -9.99 6.52 -9.24
CA ARG A 11 -10.71 6.66 -7.97
C ARG A 11 -12.15 6.13 -8.05
N VAL A 12 -12.74 6.15 -9.24
CA VAL A 12 -14.14 5.75 -9.47
C VAL A 12 -14.33 4.26 -9.18
N ARG A 13 -13.39 3.42 -9.60
CA ARG A 13 -13.36 1.97 -9.31
C ARG A 13 -13.34 1.69 -7.82
N LEU A 14 -12.51 2.42 -7.05
CA LEU A 14 -12.45 2.25 -5.61
C LEU A 14 -13.75 2.71 -4.92
N VAL A 15 -14.36 3.82 -5.36
CA VAL A 15 -15.67 4.27 -4.85
C VAL A 15 -16.77 3.25 -5.12
N ALA A 16 -16.79 2.66 -6.31
CA ALA A 16 -17.75 1.63 -6.67
C ALA A 16 -17.57 0.35 -5.83
N ALA A 17 -16.33 -0.10 -5.64
CA ALA A 17 -16.00 -1.26 -4.80
C ALA A 17 -16.39 -1.05 -3.33
N GLU A 18 -16.11 0.14 -2.79
CA GLU A 18 -16.47 0.53 -1.41
C GLU A 18 -17.99 0.56 -1.20
N SER A 19 -18.73 1.14 -2.16
CA SER A 19 -20.20 1.18 -2.14
C SER A 19 -20.81 -0.22 -2.20
N GLU A 20 -20.24 -1.09 -3.04
CA GLU A 20 -20.68 -2.47 -3.17
C GLU A 20 -20.46 -3.28 -1.88
N LEU A 21 -19.33 -3.08 -1.20
CA LEU A 21 -19.07 -3.69 0.11
C LEU A 21 -20.05 -3.20 1.18
N ARG A 22 -20.33 -1.90 1.25
CA ARG A 22 -21.32 -1.37 2.19
C ARG A 22 -22.70 -1.98 1.97
N ARG A 23 -23.10 -2.19 0.71
CA ARG A 23 -24.37 -2.81 0.34
C ARG A 23 -24.45 -4.29 0.77
N ARG A 24 -23.33 -5.00 0.79
CA ARG A 24 -23.25 -6.43 1.16
C ARG A 24 -23.21 -6.68 2.68
N GLY A 25 -22.93 -5.66 3.50
CA GLY A 25 -23.39 -5.55 4.90
C GLY A 25 -22.93 -6.61 5.91
N GLY A 26 -21.78 -7.27 5.75
CA GLY A 26 -21.28 -8.30 6.67
C GLY A 26 -20.14 -7.89 7.60
N LEU A 27 -20.06 -8.47 8.81
CA LEU A 27 -18.95 -8.26 9.79
C LEU A 27 -17.55 -8.60 9.23
N LEU A 28 -17.46 -9.54 8.29
CA LEU A 28 -16.19 -9.89 7.63
C LEU A 28 -15.71 -8.79 6.67
N GLN A 29 -16.61 -7.91 6.24
CA GLN A 29 -16.33 -6.86 5.26
C GLN A 29 -15.95 -5.53 5.90
N THR A 30 -16.10 -5.37 7.23
CA THR A 30 -15.80 -4.11 7.93
C THR A 30 -14.35 -3.68 7.70
N LYS A 31 -13.39 -4.60 7.76
CA LYS A 31 -11.97 -4.29 7.49
C LYS A 31 -11.71 -3.85 6.05
N ALA A 32 -12.38 -4.47 5.09
CA ALA A 32 -12.23 -4.15 3.67
C ALA A 32 -12.89 -2.79 3.34
N VAL A 33 -14.07 -2.52 3.91
CA VAL A 33 -14.74 -1.21 3.83
C VAL A 33 -13.87 -0.11 4.44
N ASP A 34 -13.35 -0.34 5.64
CA ASP A 34 -12.48 0.61 6.34
C ASP A 34 -11.20 0.89 5.53
N ALA A 35 -10.60 -0.15 4.95
CA ALA A 35 -9.42 -0.01 4.10
C ALA A 35 -9.72 0.78 2.82
N ALA A 36 -10.79 0.44 2.10
CA ALA A 36 -11.19 1.14 0.87
C ALA A 36 -11.49 2.62 1.14
N ARG A 37 -12.28 2.90 2.18
CA ARG A 37 -12.60 4.27 2.61
C ARG A 37 -11.34 5.04 2.97
N ARG A 38 -10.44 4.42 3.71
CA ARG A 38 -9.19 5.05 4.12
C ARG A 38 -8.31 5.38 2.93
N ILE A 39 -8.19 4.49 1.96
CA ILE A 39 -7.45 4.76 0.72
C ILE A 39 -8.11 5.90 -0.07
N LEU A 40 -9.44 5.99 -0.10
CA LEU A 40 -10.14 7.14 -0.69
C LEU A 40 -9.83 8.46 0.04
N ASP A 41 -9.82 8.45 1.36
CA ASP A 41 -9.54 9.64 2.17
C ASP A 41 -8.09 10.13 1.97
N LEU A 42 -7.16 9.22 1.70
CA LEU A 42 -5.76 9.53 1.40
C LEU A 42 -5.53 10.13 0.00
N GLY A 43 -6.56 10.17 -0.85
CA GLY A 43 -6.50 10.94 -2.09
C GLY A 43 -5.61 10.36 -3.19
N VAL A 44 -5.54 9.03 -3.32
CA VAL A 44 -4.73 8.35 -4.36
C VAL A 44 -5.04 8.92 -5.75
N ALA A 45 -4.01 9.47 -6.42
CA ALA A 45 -4.15 9.93 -7.79
C ALA A 45 -4.20 8.74 -8.77
N PRO A 46 -4.78 8.90 -9.98
CA PRO A 46 -4.79 7.84 -10.98
C PRO A 46 -3.39 7.29 -11.25
N MET A 47 -3.29 5.96 -11.37
CA MET A 47 -2.03 5.25 -11.63
C MET A 47 -2.26 4.20 -12.71
N THR A 48 -1.28 3.99 -13.58
CA THR A 48 -1.33 2.87 -14.52
C THR A 48 -0.64 1.65 -13.91
N ALA A 49 -0.99 0.44 -14.33
CA ALA A 49 -0.22 -0.76 -14.03
C ALA A 49 -0.26 -1.67 -15.25
N GLU A 50 0.86 -2.29 -15.56
CA GLU A 50 0.91 -3.29 -16.62
C GLU A 50 0.18 -4.56 -16.18
N ARG A 51 -0.74 -5.08 -17.01
CA ARG A 51 -1.32 -6.40 -16.80
C ARG A 51 -0.34 -7.48 -17.23
N GLY A 52 0.03 -8.35 -16.29
CA GLY A 52 0.76 -9.59 -16.56
C GLY A 52 2.27 -9.41 -16.67
N GLY A 53 2.99 -9.99 -15.70
CA GLY A 53 4.45 -10.02 -15.62
C GLY A 53 4.91 -9.99 -14.16
N SER A 54 6.22 -10.10 -13.93
CA SER A 54 6.87 -9.78 -12.63
C SER A 54 6.89 -8.25 -12.36
N CYS A 55 5.94 -7.51 -12.95
CA CYS A 55 6.06 -6.08 -13.19
C CYS A 55 5.97 -5.24 -11.91
N ALA A 56 6.79 -4.19 -11.91
CA ALA A 56 6.96 -3.24 -10.83
C ALA A 56 5.66 -2.49 -10.52
N PHE A 57 5.40 -2.29 -9.24
CA PHE A 57 4.31 -1.46 -8.77
C PHE A 57 4.55 -0.02 -9.21
N GLN A 58 3.51 0.68 -9.64
CA GLN A 58 3.61 2.13 -9.72
C GLN A 58 3.57 2.71 -8.32
N VAL A 59 4.69 3.31 -7.92
CA VAL A 59 4.82 3.99 -6.64
C VAL A 59 4.78 5.49 -6.86
N GLN A 60 3.81 6.17 -6.25
CA GLN A 60 3.85 7.63 -6.16
C GLN A 60 4.79 8.03 -5.01
N PRO A 61 5.94 8.68 -5.28
CA PRO A 61 6.82 9.14 -4.21
C PRO A 61 6.14 10.26 -3.41
N HIS A 62 6.40 10.30 -2.10
CA HIS A 62 5.90 11.35 -1.23
C HIS A 62 7.02 11.96 -0.39
N ARG A 63 6.98 13.30 -0.23
CA ARG A 63 7.88 14.06 0.62
C ARG A 63 7.20 14.37 1.93
N THR A 64 7.69 13.79 3.01
CA THR A 64 7.34 14.25 4.36
C THR A 64 8.20 15.45 4.72
N ALA A 65 7.79 16.22 5.74
CA ALA A 65 8.50 17.44 6.17
C ALA A 65 9.99 17.17 6.49
N GLY A 66 10.85 17.36 5.50
CA GLY A 66 12.31 17.27 5.61
C GLY A 66 12.95 15.93 5.19
N ALA A 67 12.20 14.92 4.75
CA ALA A 67 12.79 13.65 4.28
C ALA A 67 12.04 13.05 3.09
N GLU A 68 12.80 12.61 2.09
CA GLU A 68 12.29 11.76 1.01
C GLU A 68 12.16 10.33 1.51
N LEU A 69 10.97 9.76 1.36
CA LEU A 69 10.70 8.36 1.67
C LEU A 69 10.57 7.59 0.36
N TYR A 70 11.34 6.52 0.22
CA TYR A 70 11.29 5.67 -0.96
C TYR A 70 10.47 4.43 -0.65
N ALA A 71 9.22 4.44 -1.11
CA ALA A 71 8.35 3.27 -1.04
C ALA A 71 8.64 2.33 -2.22
N ARG A 72 8.57 1.03 -1.96
CA ARG A 72 8.66 -0.06 -2.94
C ARG A 72 7.62 -1.11 -2.61
N ALA A 73 7.17 -1.81 -3.64
CA ALA A 73 6.34 -2.99 -3.46
C ALA A 73 6.79 -4.04 -4.48
N ASP A 74 6.83 -5.30 -4.06
CA ASP A 74 7.34 -6.41 -4.85
C ASP A 74 6.49 -7.66 -4.58
N ARG A 75 6.11 -8.40 -5.64
CA ARG A 75 5.51 -9.72 -5.46
C ARG A 75 6.59 -10.69 -5.01
N SER A 76 6.29 -11.48 -3.98
CA SER A 76 7.21 -12.49 -3.45
C SER A 76 7.24 -13.69 -4.38
N THR A 77 8.20 -13.80 -5.31
CA THR A 77 8.33 -15.04 -6.10
C THR A 77 8.71 -16.23 -5.22
N PRO A 78 8.07 -17.42 -5.35
CA PRO A 78 7.10 -17.81 -6.38
C PRO A 78 5.63 -17.52 -6.04
N ASP A 79 5.33 -17.00 -4.85
CA ASP A 79 3.98 -16.72 -4.37
C ASP A 79 3.46 -15.34 -4.82
N LEU A 80 2.81 -15.34 -5.99
CA LEU A 80 2.24 -14.15 -6.61
C LEU A 80 1.05 -13.54 -5.85
N GLU A 81 0.56 -14.19 -4.79
CA GLU A 81 -0.52 -13.68 -3.94
C GLU A 81 0.03 -12.87 -2.76
N ASN A 82 1.33 -12.94 -2.51
CA ASN A 82 2.00 -12.22 -1.45
C ASN A 82 2.82 -11.05 -2.00
N VAL A 83 2.61 -9.89 -1.40
CA VAL A 83 3.34 -8.66 -1.73
C VAL A 83 4.10 -8.18 -0.52
N ARG A 84 5.37 -7.88 -0.74
CA ARG A 84 6.23 -7.20 0.22
C ARG A 84 6.23 -5.72 -0.11
N PHE A 85 5.74 -4.93 0.83
CA PHE A 85 5.85 -3.49 0.84
C PHE A 85 7.07 -3.08 1.65
N THR A 86 7.85 -2.15 1.13
CA THR A 86 9.10 -1.69 1.73
C THR A 86 9.12 -0.17 1.72
N LEU A 87 9.59 0.43 2.80
CA LEU A 87 9.77 1.88 2.92
C LEU A 87 11.18 2.13 3.42
N ASP A 88 11.99 2.76 2.56
CA ASP A 88 13.35 3.18 2.86
C ASP A 88 13.34 4.66 3.24
N GLN A 89 14.12 5.02 4.26
CA GLN A 89 14.35 6.40 4.66
C GLN A 89 15.83 6.76 4.45
N GLU A 90 16.10 7.88 3.78
CA GLU A 90 17.46 8.42 3.67
C GLU A 90 18.01 8.85 5.03
N VAL A 91 19.32 8.62 5.22
CA VAL A 91 20.08 8.98 6.42
C VAL A 91 19.91 10.46 6.75
N GLY A 92 19.38 10.77 7.94
CA GLY A 92 19.50 12.10 8.53
C GLY A 92 18.27 12.68 9.26
N GLY A 93 17.12 11.99 9.28
CA GLY A 93 15.87 12.62 9.76
C GLY A 93 15.19 12.03 10.99
N ARG A 94 15.13 10.69 11.15
CA ARG A 94 14.34 10.02 12.20
C ARG A 94 14.98 8.72 12.68
N SER A 95 14.63 8.28 13.89
CA SER A 95 15.11 7.03 14.48
C SER A 95 14.43 5.82 13.81
N PRO A 96 15.09 4.65 13.73
CA PRO A 96 14.45 3.38 13.36
C PRO A 96 13.18 3.06 14.17
N LEU A 97 13.09 3.56 15.40
CA LEU A 97 11.89 3.43 16.23
C LEU A 97 10.69 4.21 15.66
N ASP A 98 10.94 5.34 15.00
CA ASP A 98 9.89 6.13 14.33
C ASP A 98 9.39 5.41 13.06
N LEU A 99 10.23 4.57 12.44
CA LEU A 99 9.85 3.72 11.30
C LEU A 99 8.96 2.53 11.70
N GLY A 100 9.01 2.09 12.95
CA GLY A 100 8.06 1.12 13.51
C GLY A 100 6.63 1.65 13.64
N LEU A 101 6.41 2.92 13.31
CA LEU A 101 5.11 3.57 13.27
C LEU A 101 4.46 3.50 11.89
N PHE A 102 5.04 2.88 10.85
CA PHE A 102 4.35 2.80 9.56
C PHE A 102 3.44 1.56 9.45
N ALA A 103 2.39 1.70 8.66
CA ALA A 103 1.51 0.62 8.26
C ALA A 103 1.15 0.72 6.77
N VAL A 104 0.80 -0.40 6.17
CA VAL A 104 0.26 -0.47 4.82
C VAL A 104 -1.24 -0.68 4.93
N VAL A 105 -2.02 0.24 4.35
CA VAL A 105 -3.44 0.05 4.08
C VAL A 105 -3.56 -0.46 2.66
N TRP A 106 -4.27 -1.56 2.44
CA TRP A 106 -4.38 -2.17 1.12
C TRP A 106 -5.81 -2.64 0.84
N PHE A 107 -6.15 -2.69 -0.44
CA PHE A 107 -7.44 -3.15 -0.93
C PHE A 107 -7.31 -3.80 -2.30
N ASN A 108 -7.94 -4.97 -2.47
CA ASN A 108 -8.02 -5.69 -3.73
C ASN A 108 -9.41 -5.46 -4.37
N LEU A 109 -9.43 -4.92 -5.59
CA LEU A 109 -10.62 -4.45 -6.29
C LEU A 109 -11.52 -5.59 -6.79
N GLU A 110 -10.96 -6.77 -7.04
CA GLU A 110 -11.67 -7.93 -7.59
C GLU A 110 -12.24 -8.83 -6.50
N SER A 111 -11.41 -9.16 -5.50
CA SER A 111 -11.82 -9.99 -4.37
C SER A 111 -12.59 -9.21 -3.31
N LEU A 112 -12.55 -7.88 -3.36
CA LEU A 112 -13.13 -6.97 -2.36
C LEU A 112 -12.62 -7.26 -0.94
N THR A 113 -11.35 -7.64 -0.84
CA THR A 113 -10.65 -7.85 0.42
C THR A 113 -9.70 -6.69 0.69
N GLY A 114 -9.40 -6.43 1.96
CA GLY A 114 -8.51 -5.36 2.33
C GLY A 114 -8.24 -5.32 3.82
N GLY A 115 -7.27 -4.51 4.22
CA GLY A 115 -6.91 -4.36 5.61
C GLY A 115 -5.72 -3.45 5.85
N VAL A 116 -5.16 -3.58 7.05
CA VAL A 116 -4.00 -2.81 7.51
C VAL A 116 -2.96 -3.78 8.03
N ALA A 117 -1.73 -3.67 7.53
CA ALA A 117 -0.58 -4.45 7.98
C ALA A 117 0.48 -3.51 8.56
N ARG A 118 0.94 -3.77 9.78
CA ARG A 118 2.01 -2.96 10.40
C ARG A 118 3.34 -3.28 9.72
N MET A 119 4.13 -2.25 9.45
CA MET A 119 5.50 -2.41 8.96
C MET A 119 6.42 -2.68 10.15
N VAL A 120 7.38 -3.57 9.94
CA VAL A 120 8.39 -3.93 10.94
C VAL A 120 9.77 -3.59 10.41
N VAL A 121 10.64 -3.10 11.31
CA VAL A 121 12.07 -2.93 11.01
C VAL A 121 12.73 -4.30 11.16
N PRO A 122 13.35 -4.87 10.10
CA PRO A 122 14.02 -6.16 10.20
C PRO A 122 15.18 -6.08 11.20
N ALA A 123 15.26 -7.03 12.13
CA ALA A 123 16.27 -7.05 13.21
C ALA A 123 17.74 -7.08 12.70
N ALA A 124 17.96 -7.36 11.41
CA ALA A 124 19.27 -7.45 10.78
C ALA A 124 19.69 -6.19 9.99
N THR A 125 18.98 -5.07 10.09
CA THR A 125 19.41 -3.80 9.46
C THR A 125 20.59 -3.21 10.23
N VAL A 126 21.78 -3.67 9.88
CA VAL A 126 23.07 -3.10 10.28
C VAL A 126 23.57 -2.26 9.11
N ALA A 127 23.79 -0.97 9.38
CA ALA A 127 24.39 0.07 8.52
C ALA A 127 23.44 0.90 7.63
N SER A 128 23.59 2.22 7.79
CA SER A 128 23.16 3.37 6.98
C SER A 128 21.69 3.47 6.55
N ASP A 129 21.04 2.45 6.01
CA ASP A 129 19.68 2.58 5.50
C ASP A 129 18.70 1.87 6.44
N THR A 130 17.75 2.63 7.00
CA THR A 130 16.70 2.00 7.79
C THR A 130 15.50 1.70 6.89
N THR A 131 15.31 0.42 6.66
CA THR A 131 14.19 -0.12 5.90
C THR A 131 13.15 -0.69 6.86
N CYS A 132 11.88 -0.35 6.67
CA CYS A 132 10.77 -1.11 7.26
C CYS A 132 10.00 -1.84 6.16
N ALA A 133 9.41 -2.99 6.49
CA ALA A 133 8.67 -3.79 5.53
C ALA A 133 7.40 -4.42 6.13
N ALA A 134 6.41 -4.67 5.28
CA ALA A 134 5.24 -5.48 5.60
C ALA A 134 4.98 -6.46 4.45
N SER A 135 4.67 -7.71 4.80
CA SER A 135 4.20 -8.70 3.83
C SER A 135 2.70 -8.89 3.97
N VAL A 136 1.99 -8.86 2.85
CA VAL A 136 0.53 -8.95 2.79
C VAL A 136 0.11 -9.96 1.75
N THR A 137 -0.80 -10.86 2.13
CA THR A 137 -1.50 -11.73 1.19
C THR A 137 -2.65 -10.95 0.57
N ILE A 138 -2.43 -10.47 -0.66
CA ILE A 138 -3.34 -9.59 -1.39
C ILE A 138 -4.23 -10.35 -2.37
N GLY A 139 -3.94 -11.63 -2.65
CA GLY A 139 -4.61 -12.42 -3.68
C GLY A 139 -4.24 -12.00 -5.10
N ARG A 140 -5.09 -12.35 -6.07
CA ARG A 140 -4.93 -11.99 -7.49
C ARG A 140 -5.77 -10.76 -7.84
N GLY A 141 -5.30 -9.95 -8.78
CA GLY A 141 -6.02 -8.80 -9.34
C GLY A 141 -5.41 -7.44 -9.03
N GLY A 142 -6.16 -6.40 -9.38
CA GLY A 142 -6.01 -4.99 -9.08
C GLY A 142 -5.93 -4.69 -7.58
N VAL A 143 -4.74 -4.36 -7.08
CA VAL A 143 -4.51 -3.98 -5.69
C VAL A 143 -4.04 -2.55 -5.61
N VAL A 144 -4.72 -1.76 -4.79
CA VAL A 144 -4.30 -0.41 -4.40
C VAL A 144 -3.87 -0.44 -2.95
N ALA A 145 -2.72 0.16 -2.67
CA ALA A 145 -2.19 0.27 -1.31
C ALA A 145 -1.62 1.66 -1.06
N ALA A 146 -1.58 2.04 0.21
CA ALA A 146 -1.01 3.27 0.72
C ALA A 146 -0.20 2.96 1.98
N MET A 147 0.97 3.57 2.13
CA MET A 147 1.72 3.50 3.38
C MET A 147 1.30 4.69 4.25
N VAL A 148 1.17 4.52 5.55
CA VAL A 148 0.68 5.56 6.48
C VAL A 148 1.45 5.52 7.79
N GLU A 149 1.66 6.69 8.40
CA GLU A 149 2.20 6.79 9.75
C GLU A 149 1.08 6.54 10.79
N LEU A 150 1.42 5.81 11.85
CA LEU A 150 0.56 5.46 12.98
C LEU A 150 0.82 6.45 14.11
N THR A 151 0.03 7.51 14.21
CA THR A 151 0.04 8.39 15.38
C THR A 151 -0.82 7.78 16.50
N GLY A 152 -0.23 7.47 17.66
CA GLY A 152 -0.97 6.91 18.80
C GLY A 152 -1.55 5.51 18.58
N GLY A 153 -0.92 4.71 17.72
CA GLY A 153 -1.36 3.34 17.41
C GLY A 153 -2.53 3.26 16.41
N ARG A 154 -3.04 4.39 15.93
CA ARG A 154 -3.99 4.47 14.82
C ARG A 154 -3.30 5.13 13.65
N ALA A 155 -3.57 4.66 12.43
CA ALA A 155 -3.12 5.38 11.26
C ALA A 155 -3.79 6.77 11.26
N ASN A 156 -3.04 7.80 10.93
CA ASN A 156 -3.54 9.16 10.83
C ASN A 156 -3.96 9.44 9.38
N SER A 157 -5.22 9.82 9.16
CA SER A 157 -5.74 10.18 7.83
C SER A 157 -5.48 11.63 7.45
N GLU A 158 -5.10 12.47 8.41
CA GLU A 158 -4.76 13.89 8.19
C GLU A 158 -3.29 14.09 7.79
N GLN A 159 -2.45 13.05 7.97
CA GLN A 159 -1.09 13.04 7.47
C GLN A 159 -1.07 12.53 6.02
N ILE A 160 -0.38 13.30 5.19
CA ILE A 160 -0.15 12.96 3.79
C ILE A 160 0.62 11.64 3.74
N ALA A 161 -0.02 10.61 3.20
CA ALA A 161 0.44 9.23 3.26
C ALA A 161 1.68 8.98 2.38
N PRO A 162 2.68 8.22 2.86
CA PRO A 162 3.75 7.69 2.01
C PRO A 162 3.23 6.73 0.93
N GLY A 163 4.09 6.50 -0.07
CA GLY A 163 3.73 6.17 -1.44
C GLY A 163 2.62 5.15 -1.70
N PHE A 164 1.86 5.44 -2.76
CA PHE A 164 0.76 4.60 -3.22
C PHE A 164 1.25 3.56 -4.19
N ALA A 165 0.77 2.32 -4.09
CA ALA A 165 1.14 1.23 -4.97
C ALA A 165 -0.10 0.69 -5.70
N TYR A 166 -0.06 0.62 -7.02
CA TYR A 166 -1.06 -0.10 -7.83
C TYR A 166 -0.44 -1.29 -8.55
N LEU A 167 -1.13 -2.43 -8.50
CA LEU A 167 -0.73 -3.72 -9.05
C LEU A 167 -1.92 -4.37 -9.74
N HIS A 168 -1.71 -5.11 -10.83
CA HIS A 168 -2.73 -6.01 -11.40
C HIS A 168 -2.14 -7.40 -11.64
#